data_AF-A0A239EIF8-F1
#
_entry.id   AF-A0A239EIF8-F1
#
_cell.length_a   1.000
_cell.length_b   1.000
_cell.length_c   1.000
_cell.angle_alpha   90.00
_cell.angle_beta   90.00
_cell.angle_gamma   90.00
#
_symmetry.space_group_name_H-M   'P 1'
#
loop_
_entity.id
_entity.type
_entity.pdbx_description
1 polymer ?
#
loop_
_entity_poly.entity_id
_entity_poly.type
_entity_poly.pdbx_seq_one_letter_code
_entity_poly.pdbx_strand_id
1 'polypeptide(L)'
;MPDTQHPDTQHPDGRPARPGHPAHRRPDPAARRRTRLLGLAVLAAAVLGLGAWLVTALVGDPATGGGAADPAAAPSAVPVETVALPPLPAVARMPDEQLRVTISDLEALVREDPRAVGPGAGEVLDSLRRVELLSGGDQRSAAVEAHDAVAAAVEEGVVAEPVARRVQEVLAAVVRPQRLIDLVWTVDVDPPAVGPAGPDLVDDLLALDHDVPADRTADRAAALLADVRAAAGRGELSPVFGDAAVPTLEQLADPAPYRALQDLRATAEADPDAVGPAADEVLASLRAIAELPVHPQGEEVAALLELVRRDGQVTAEFREAAVPVLVPLYR
;
A
#
# COMPACT_ATOMS: atom_id res chain seq x y z
N MET A 1 9.81 -51.15 -60.05
CA MET A 1 8.87 -52.27 -59.79
C MET A 1 8.96 -52.60 -58.31
N PRO A 2 7.83 -52.93 -57.65
CA PRO A 2 7.47 -52.33 -56.35
C PRO A 2 7.57 -53.39 -55.21
N ASP A 3 7.09 -53.22 -53.97
CA ASP A 3 6.06 -52.29 -53.45
C ASP A 3 6.20 -51.95 -51.95
N THR A 4 5.36 -50.99 -51.55
CA THR A 4 5.16 -50.37 -50.23
C THR A 4 4.79 -51.31 -49.07
N GLN A 5 5.13 -50.92 -47.83
CA GLN A 5 4.15 -50.78 -46.72
C GLN A 5 4.67 -50.04 -45.47
N HIS A 6 3.89 -49.03 -45.08
CA HIS A 6 3.73 -48.41 -43.76
C HIS A 6 2.20 -48.27 -43.57
N PRO A 7 1.63 -48.08 -42.37
CA PRO A 7 2.27 -47.81 -41.06
C PRO A 7 1.82 -48.81 -39.95
N ASP A 8 2.32 -48.70 -38.72
CA ASP A 8 1.50 -48.19 -37.61
C ASP A 8 2.21 -48.09 -36.24
N THR A 9 1.66 -47.18 -35.44
CA THR A 9 2.00 -46.78 -34.06
C THR A 9 2.37 -47.86 -33.03
N GLN A 10 3.32 -47.55 -32.13
CA GLN A 10 3.07 -47.43 -30.68
C GLN A 10 4.29 -46.93 -29.87
N HIS A 11 4.11 -45.82 -29.14
CA HIS A 11 4.88 -45.49 -27.95
C HIS A 11 4.32 -46.27 -26.75
N PRO A 12 5.16 -46.59 -25.75
CA PRO A 12 4.70 -46.46 -24.38
C PRO A 12 5.64 -45.59 -23.54
N ASP A 13 5.10 -44.49 -23.03
CA ASP A 13 5.69 -43.69 -21.97
C ASP A 13 5.87 -44.48 -20.66
N GLY A 14 6.88 -44.09 -19.87
CA GLY A 14 7.25 -44.77 -18.64
C GLY A 14 7.89 -43.87 -17.58
N ARG A 15 7.42 -42.62 -17.43
CA ARG A 15 7.79 -41.77 -16.30
C ARG A 15 6.73 -41.85 -15.19
N PRO A 16 7.10 -42.01 -13.91
CA PRO A 16 6.13 -42.14 -12.82
C PRO A 16 5.38 -40.84 -12.56
N ALA A 17 4.08 -40.96 -12.26
CA ALA A 17 3.20 -39.84 -12.00
C ALA A 17 3.58 -39.08 -10.70
N ARG A 18 3.56 -37.75 -10.75
CA ARG A 18 3.58 -36.89 -9.56
C ARG A 18 2.23 -36.98 -8.82
N PRO A 19 2.19 -36.89 -7.48
CA PRO A 19 0.92 -36.75 -6.75
C PRO A 19 0.18 -35.49 -7.17
N GLY A 20 -1.13 -35.59 -7.38
CA GLY A 20 -1.94 -34.48 -7.87
C GLY A 20 -2.12 -33.36 -6.84
N HIS A 21 -1.99 -32.10 -7.30
CA HIS A 21 -2.54 -30.96 -6.56
C HIS A 21 -4.07 -31.07 -6.47
N PRO A 22 -4.69 -30.62 -5.36
CA PRO A 22 -6.14 -30.54 -5.28
C PRO A 22 -6.65 -29.51 -6.30
N ALA A 23 -7.61 -29.91 -7.14
CA ALA A 23 -8.30 -28.97 -8.01
C ALA A 23 -9.04 -27.93 -7.15
N HIS A 24 -8.63 -26.67 -7.22
CA HIS A 24 -9.30 -25.57 -6.55
C HIS A 24 -10.73 -25.40 -7.13
N ARG A 25 -11.70 -26.03 -6.48
CA ARG A 25 -13.12 -25.72 -6.68
C ARG A 25 -13.34 -24.25 -6.30
N ARG A 26 -13.85 -23.46 -7.25
CA ARG A 26 -14.39 -22.12 -6.96
C ARG A 26 -15.34 -22.18 -5.76
N PRO A 27 -15.19 -21.30 -4.75
CA PRO A 27 -16.10 -21.26 -3.62
C PRO A 27 -17.54 -20.93 -4.05
N ASP A 28 -18.51 -21.66 -3.50
CA ASP A 28 -19.94 -21.42 -3.75
C ASP A 28 -20.38 -20.07 -3.13
N PRO A 29 -21.02 -19.16 -3.90
CA PRO A 29 -21.49 -17.87 -3.38
C PRO A 29 -22.49 -18.00 -2.21
N ALA A 30 -23.14 -19.15 -2.02
CA ALA A 30 -24.00 -19.41 -0.86
C ALA A 30 -23.21 -19.48 0.48
N ALA A 31 -21.93 -19.88 0.46
CA ALA A 31 -21.10 -19.96 1.65
C ALA A 31 -20.76 -18.56 2.21
N ARG A 32 -20.53 -17.58 1.33
CA ARG A 32 -20.17 -16.19 1.69
C ARG A 32 -21.21 -15.45 2.54
N ARG A 33 -22.48 -15.91 2.56
CA ARG A 33 -23.54 -15.31 3.39
C ARG A 33 -23.57 -15.80 4.85
N ARG A 34 -23.01 -16.97 5.15
CA ARG A 34 -23.06 -17.54 6.52
C ARG A 34 -21.95 -17.03 7.43
N THR A 35 -20.76 -16.74 6.89
CA THR A 35 -19.64 -16.14 7.64
C THR A 35 -19.95 -14.72 8.11
N ARG A 36 -20.62 -13.91 7.28
CA ARG A 36 -21.04 -12.52 7.62
C ARG A 36 -21.95 -12.43 8.87
N LEU A 37 -22.70 -13.49 9.19
CA LEU A 37 -23.57 -13.51 10.39
C LEU A 37 -22.83 -13.90 11.68
N LEU A 38 -21.69 -14.58 11.59
CA LEU A 38 -20.88 -14.96 12.76
C LEU A 38 -19.99 -13.80 13.25
N GLY A 39 -19.44 -12.99 12.33
CA GLY A 39 -18.65 -11.80 12.71
C GLY A 39 -19.43 -10.76 13.53
N LEU A 40 -20.70 -10.53 13.17
CA LEU A 40 -21.59 -9.59 13.88
C LEU A 40 -21.90 -10.03 15.33
N ALA A 41 -21.89 -11.33 15.62
CA ALA A 41 -22.15 -11.84 16.96
C ALA A 41 -20.98 -11.60 17.94
N VAL A 42 -19.75 -11.57 17.44
CA VAL A 42 -18.55 -11.31 18.25
C VAL A 42 -18.45 -9.82 18.61
N LEU A 43 -18.75 -8.93 17.65
CA LEU A 43 -18.71 -7.48 17.86
C LEU A 43 -19.70 -7.00 18.94
N ALA A 44 -20.90 -7.58 18.98
CA ALA A 44 -21.93 -7.24 19.96
C ALA A 44 -21.56 -7.60 21.42
N ALA A 45 -20.69 -8.60 21.62
CA ALA A 45 -20.25 -9.01 22.95
C ALA A 45 -19.21 -8.05 23.55
N ALA A 46 -18.36 -7.44 22.71
CA ALA A 46 -17.35 -6.47 23.15
C ALA A 46 -17.97 -5.15 23.62
N VAL A 47 -18.96 -4.62 22.89
CA VAL A 47 -19.60 -3.33 23.19
C VAL A 47 -20.38 -3.35 24.51
N LEU A 48 -21.03 -4.48 24.84
CA LEU A 48 -21.80 -4.59 26.10
C LEU A 48 -20.94 -4.77 27.36
N GLY A 49 -19.65 -5.14 27.22
CA GLY A 49 -18.72 -5.25 28.34
C GLY A 49 -18.31 -3.89 28.93
N LEU A 50 -18.14 -2.87 28.08
CA LEU A 50 -17.69 -1.54 28.47
C LEU A 50 -18.79 -0.68 29.11
N GLY A 51 -20.05 -0.83 28.67
CA GLY A 51 -21.17 0.00 29.15
C GLY A 51 -21.52 -0.17 30.64
N ALA A 52 -21.10 -1.27 31.28
CA ALA A 52 -21.44 -1.57 32.68
C ALA A 52 -20.58 -0.82 33.71
N TRP A 53 -19.43 -0.26 33.32
CA TRP A 53 -18.47 0.32 34.28
C TRP A 53 -18.66 1.83 34.52
N LEU A 54 -19.40 2.53 33.64
CA LEU A 54 -19.46 4.00 33.62
C LEU A 54 -20.61 4.61 34.46
N VAL A 55 -21.47 3.79 35.08
CA VAL A 55 -22.71 4.25 35.74
C VAL A 55 -22.55 4.55 37.24
N THR A 56 -21.45 4.12 37.88
CA THR A 56 -21.29 4.23 39.36
C THR A 56 -20.66 5.53 39.88
N ALA A 57 -20.41 6.53 39.03
CA ALA A 57 -19.64 7.73 39.40
C ALA A 57 -20.44 9.04 39.54
N LEU A 58 -21.74 9.08 39.20
CA LEU A 58 -22.48 10.34 39.06
C LEU A 58 -23.79 10.43 39.88
N VAL A 59 -23.67 10.42 41.21
CA VAL A 59 -24.74 10.86 42.13
C VAL A 59 -24.14 11.76 43.22
N GLY A 60 -24.46 13.04 43.17
CA GLY A 60 -24.05 14.06 44.16
C GLY A 60 -24.86 15.35 43.95
N ASP A 61 -25.66 15.72 44.95
CA ASP A 61 -26.77 16.69 44.83
C ASP A 61 -26.36 18.18 44.76
N PRO A 62 -27.26 19.09 44.33
CA PRO A 62 -26.94 20.49 44.05
C PRO A 62 -27.07 21.42 45.26
N ALA A 63 -26.39 22.57 45.21
CA ALA A 63 -26.61 23.70 46.10
C ALA A 63 -26.84 25.01 45.32
N THR A 64 -27.98 25.65 45.56
CA THR A 64 -28.41 26.91 44.94
C THR A 64 -27.69 28.14 45.50
N GLY A 65 -27.42 29.14 44.65
CA GLY A 65 -27.03 30.49 45.07
C GLY A 65 -27.10 31.49 43.91
N GLY A 66 -28.14 32.30 43.87
CA GLY A 66 -28.33 33.31 42.80
C GLY A 66 -27.74 34.68 43.14
N GLY A 67 -27.32 35.41 42.12
CA GLY A 67 -26.90 36.81 42.21
C GLY A 67 -26.57 37.37 40.83
N ALA A 68 -27.28 38.40 40.39
CA ALA A 68 -27.08 39.03 39.08
C ALA A 68 -26.40 40.39 39.22
N ALA A 69 -25.29 40.63 38.50
CA ALA A 69 -24.77 41.95 38.15
C ALA A 69 -23.72 41.88 37.02
N ASP A 70 -24.00 42.64 35.95
CA ASP A 70 -23.14 43.21 34.89
C ASP A 70 -22.09 42.42 34.07
N PRO A 71 -21.95 42.74 32.75
CA PRO A 71 -20.98 42.12 31.85
C PRO A 71 -19.62 42.82 31.91
N ALA A 72 -18.73 42.36 32.80
CA ALA A 72 -17.33 42.79 32.80
C ALA A 72 -16.48 41.92 31.85
N ALA A 73 -15.83 42.58 30.89
CA ALA A 73 -14.71 42.15 30.05
C ALA A 73 -14.45 40.62 29.92
N ALA A 74 -14.66 40.08 28.72
CA ALA A 74 -14.14 38.78 28.35
C ALA A 74 -12.63 38.69 28.69
N PRO A 75 -12.15 37.64 29.37
CA PRO A 75 -10.73 37.48 29.60
C PRO A 75 -10.04 37.39 28.24
N SER A 76 -9.01 38.23 28.03
CA SER A 76 -8.14 38.11 26.86
C SER A 76 -7.65 36.67 26.81
N ALA A 77 -8.04 35.95 25.76
CA ALA A 77 -7.49 34.64 25.48
C ALA A 77 -5.99 34.82 25.25
N VAL A 78 -5.20 34.56 26.31
CA VAL A 78 -3.78 34.30 26.15
C VAL A 78 -3.70 33.18 25.13
N PRO A 79 -2.97 33.35 24.00
CA PRO A 79 -2.80 32.26 23.07
C PRO A 79 -2.16 31.12 23.85
N VAL A 80 -2.91 30.04 24.03
CA VAL A 80 -2.35 28.79 24.55
C VAL A 80 -1.32 28.39 23.52
N GLU A 81 -0.05 28.51 23.89
CA GLU A 81 1.07 28.14 23.05
C GLU A 81 0.91 26.64 22.79
N THR A 82 0.38 26.28 21.62
CA THR A 82 0.02 24.91 21.26
C THR A 82 1.30 24.10 21.21
N VAL A 83 1.58 23.39 22.30
CA VAL A 83 2.74 22.51 22.41
C VAL A 83 2.58 21.43 21.35
N ALA A 84 3.44 21.53 20.34
CA ALA A 84 3.50 20.60 19.22
C ALA A 84 4.91 20.03 19.16
N LEU A 85 5.03 18.81 18.63
CA LEU A 85 6.31 18.24 18.29
C LEU A 85 7.05 19.16 17.29
N PRO A 86 8.39 19.24 17.36
CA PRO A 86 9.16 20.15 16.52
C PRO A 86 8.95 19.85 15.01
N PRO A 87 9.00 20.88 14.15
CA PRO A 87 8.86 20.72 12.71
C PRO A 87 9.96 19.81 12.15
N LEU A 88 9.66 19.11 11.06
CA LEU A 88 10.50 17.98 10.64
C LEU A 88 11.76 18.59 10.04
N PRO A 89 12.97 18.15 10.45
CA PRO A 89 14.17 18.67 9.82
C PRO A 89 14.07 18.34 8.33
N ALA A 90 14.14 19.36 7.47
CA ALA A 90 14.05 19.22 6.01
C ALA A 90 15.18 18.36 5.39
N VAL A 91 16.02 17.76 6.23
CA VAL A 91 17.18 16.94 5.94
C VAL A 91 17.00 15.48 6.39
N ALA A 92 15.94 15.12 7.12
CA ALA A 92 15.57 13.71 7.34
C ALA A 92 14.94 13.19 6.04
N ARG A 93 15.73 12.48 5.24
CA ARG A 93 15.40 12.15 3.84
C ARG A 93 14.55 10.90 3.71
N MET A 94 14.56 10.04 4.73
CA MET A 94 13.91 8.73 4.72
C MET A 94 12.83 8.64 5.82
N PRO A 95 11.69 7.97 5.57
CA PRO A 95 10.64 7.79 6.59
C PRO A 95 11.15 7.17 7.90
N ASP A 96 12.08 6.21 7.85
CA ASP A 96 12.65 5.57 9.05
C ASP A 96 13.50 6.52 9.92
N GLU A 97 14.08 7.56 9.32
CA GLU A 97 14.77 8.62 10.07
C GLU A 97 13.75 9.52 10.76
N GLN A 98 12.66 9.86 10.05
CA GLN A 98 11.58 10.69 10.58
C GLN A 98 10.83 9.98 11.71
N LEU A 99 10.59 8.67 11.60
CA LEU A 99 10.01 7.83 12.66
C LEU A 99 10.86 7.84 13.93
N ARG A 100 12.16 7.56 13.81
CA ARG A 100 13.09 7.54 14.96
C ARG A 100 13.25 8.88 15.66
N VAL A 101 13.31 9.96 14.88
CA VAL A 101 13.29 11.33 15.42
C VAL A 101 11.98 11.60 16.15
N THR A 102 10.84 11.24 15.55
CA THR A 102 9.51 11.45 16.15
C THR A 102 9.31 10.65 17.44
N ILE A 103 9.81 9.41 17.53
CA ILE A 103 9.84 8.63 18.77
C ILE A 103 10.67 9.37 19.83
N SER A 104 11.88 9.80 19.48
CA SER A 104 12.78 10.51 20.41
C SER A 104 12.21 11.83 20.93
N ASP A 105 11.59 12.62 20.05
CA ASP A 105 10.96 13.90 20.37
C ASP A 105 9.69 13.69 21.22
N LEU A 106 8.90 12.65 20.93
CA LEU A 106 7.72 12.30 21.72
C LEU A 106 8.11 11.77 23.11
N GLU A 107 9.17 10.96 23.23
CA GLU A 107 9.73 10.55 24.52
C GLU A 107 10.25 11.75 25.34
N ALA A 108 10.84 12.76 24.69
CA ALA A 108 11.24 14.00 25.34
C ALA A 108 10.03 14.79 25.85
N LEU A 109 9.04 15.00 24.97
CA LEU A 109 7.82 15.72 25.32
C LEU A 109 7.04 15.05 26.45
N VAL A 110 6.91 13.71 26.44
CA VAL A 110 6.25 12.95 27.52
C VAL A 110 7.01 13.03 28.85
N ARG A 111 8.34 13.15 28.83
CA ARG A 111 9.14 13.34 30.05
C ARG A 111 9.05 14.77 30.61
N GLU A 112 8.86 15.76 29.75
CA GLU A 112 8.89 17.19 30.10
C GLU A 112 7.49 17.74 30.43
N ASP A 113 6.49 17.43 29.61
CA ASP A 113 5.07 17.71 29.86
C ASP A 113 4.15 16.57 29.37
N PRO A 114 3.86 15.57 30.22
CA PRO A 114 2.90 14.51 29.90
C PRO A 114 1.49 15.02 29.54
N ARG A 115 1.10 16.22 30.02
CA ARG A 115 -0.24 16.77 29.78
C ARG A 115 -0.36 17.43 28.41
N ALA A 116 0.74 17.86 27.81
CA ALA A 116 0.78 18.36 26.44
C ALA A 116 0.47 17.25 25.41
N VAL A 117 0.77 15.99 25.72
CA VAL A 117 0.46 14.84 24.85
C VAL A 117 -0.88 14.21 25.17
N GLY A 118 -1.21 14.05 26.45
CA GLY A 118 -2.41 13.36 26.91
C GLY A 118 -2.13 11.91 27.38
N PRO A 119 -3.12 11.27 28.05
CA PRO A 119 -2.93 9.97 28.70
C PRO A 119 -2.58 8.82 27.74
N GLY A 120 -2.96 8.89 26.46
CA GLY A 120 -2.67 7.86 25.45
C GLY A 120 -1.21 7.82 24.96
N ALA A 121 -0.35 8.72 25.44
CA ALA A 121 1.02 8.88 24.95
C ALA A 121 1.87 7.60 24.96
N GLY A 122 1.68 6.73 25.96
CA GLY A 122 2.41 5.47 26.06
C GLY A 122 2.05 4.48 24.94
N GLU A 123 0.76 4.36 24.63
CA GLU A 123 0.26 3.45 23.58
C GLU A 123 0.70 3.92 22.19
N VAL A 124 0.73 5.24 21.96
CA VAL A 124 1.31 5.83 20.74
C VAL A 124 2.80 5.53 20.61
N LEU A 125 3.58 5.71 21.68
CA LEU A 125 5.02 5.40 21.68
C LEU A 125 5.29 3.91 21.43
N ASP A 126 4.55 3.01 22.06
CA ASP A 126 4.71 1.57 21.87
C ASP A 126 4.28 1.12 20.46
N SER A 127 3.25 1.74 19.89
CA SER A 127 2.86 1.54 18.49
C SER A 127 3.95 1.99 17.51
N LEU A 128 4.54 3.18 17.73
CA LEU A 128 5.63 3.69 16.88
C LEU A 128 6.89 2.83 16.97
N ARG A 129 7.25 2.35 18.18
CA ARG A 129 8.35 1.40 18.38
C ARG A 129 8.08 0.06 17.71
N ARG A 130 6.83 -0.45 17.72
CA ARG A 130 6.45 -1.65 16.96
C ARG A 130 6.68 -1.44 15.47
N VAL A 131 6.33 -0.28 14.91
CA VAL A 131 6.62 0.05 13.51
C VAL A 131 8.14 0.12 13.25
N GLU A 132 8.92 0.76 14.13
CA GLU A 132 10.38 0.87 13.97
C GLU A 132 11.11 -0.49 13.95
N LEU A 133 10.60 -1.47 14.68
CA LEU A 133 11.18 -2.82 14.78
C LEU A 133 10.88 -3.73 13.58
N LEU A 134 9.97 -3.33 12.69
CA LEU A 134 9.53 -4.10 11.53
C LEU A 134 10.17 -3.58 10.24
N SER A 135 10.04 -4.32 9.14
CA SER A 135 10.54 -3.89 7.82
C SER A 135 9.58 -4.30 6.69
N GLY A 136 9.54 -3.51 5.60
CA GLY A 136 8.82 -3.89 4.39
C GLY A 136 7.30 -3.95 4.57
N GLY A 137 6.65 -5.05 4.16
CA GLY A 137 5.19 -5.23 4.29
C GLY A 137 4.71 -5.15 5.74
N ASP A 138 5.41 -5.81 6.66
CA ASP A 138 5.07 -5.82 8.09
C ASP A 138 5.10 -4.40 8.68
N GLN A 139 6.11 -3.62 8.33
CA GLN A 139 6.27 -2.24 8.79
C GLN A 139 5.13 -1.34 8.29
N ARG A 140 4.79 -1.45 7.00
CA ARG A 140 3.71 -0.65 6.40
C ARG A 140 2.35 -1.03 6.96
N SER A 141 2.08 -2.32 7.12
CA SER A 141 0.81 -2.79 7.69
C SER A 141 0.64 -2.31 9.15
N ALA A 142 1.68 -2.49 9.97
CA ALA A 142 1.68 -1.94 11.34
C ALA A 142 1.60 -0.40 11.38
N ALA A 143 2.12 0.31 10.37
CA ALA A 143 1.99 1.76 10.27
C ALA A 143 0.57 2.21 9.90
N VAL A 144 -0.19 1.41 9.13
CA VAL A 144 -1.64 1.62 8.91
C VAL A 144 -2.40 1.44 10.23
N GLU A 145 -2.18 0.33 10.95
CA GLU A 145 -2.82 0.10 12.27
C GLU A 145 -2.53 1.25 13.24
N ALA A 146 -1.25 1.65 13.36
CA ALA A 146 -0.83 2.72 14.26
C ALA A 146 -1.42 4.08 13.88
N HIS A 147 -1.58 4.37 12.58
CA HIS A 147 -2.16 5.63 12.11
C HIS A 147 -3.63 5.78 12.51
N ASP A 148 -4.39 4.70 12.35
CA ASP A 148 -5.83 4.69 12.65
C ASP A 148 -6.08 4.59 14.16
N ALA A 149 -5.22 3.90 14.91
CA ALA A 149 -5.23 3.94 16.37
C ALA A 149 -4.96 5.36 16.90
N VAL A 150 -3.99 6.09 16.31
CA VAL A 150 -3.74 7.51 16.64
C VAL A 150 -4.93 8.39 16.25
N ALA A 151 -5.65 8.09 15.16
CA ALA A 151 -6.86 8.82 14.79
C ALA A 151 -7.97 8.66 15.86
N ALA A 152 -8.26 7.42 16.24
CA ALA A 152 -9.23 7.11 17.30
C ALA A 152 -8.85 7.77 18.64
N ALA A 153 -7.56 7.75 18.99
CA ALA A 153 -7.04 8.37 20.21
C ALA A 153 -7.24 9.91 20.27
N VAL A 154 -7.35 10.58 19.12
CA VAL A 154 -7.75 12.01 19.05
C VAL A 154 -9.26 12.17 19.23
N GLU A 155 -10.06 11.33 18.59
CA GLU A 155 -11.53 11.37 18.71
C GLU A 155 -12.00 11.09 20.15
N GLU A 156 -11.30 10.20 20.86
CA GLU A 156 -11.51 9.92 22.29
C GLU A 156 -10.93 11.01 23.22
N GLY A 157 -10.14 11.95 22.69
CA GLY A 157 -9.51 13.03 23.46
C GLY A 157 -8.36 12.56 24.38
N VAL A 158 -7.81 11.37 24.15
CA VAL A 158 -6.71 10.80 24.94
C VAL A 158 -5.32 11.18 24.40
N VAL A 159 -5.24 11.68 23.16
CA VAL A 159 -4.03 12.26 22.56
C VAL A 159 -4.34 13.65 21.97
N ALA A 160 -3.44 14.61 22.20
CA ALA A 160 -3.57 15.97 21.70
C ALA A 160 -3.41 16.05 20.17
N GLU A 161 -4.38 16.71 19.51
CA GLU A 161 -4.44 16.84 18.05
C GLU A 161 -3.13 17.31 17.38
N PRO A 162 -2.37 18.31 17.90
CA PRO A 162 -1.11 18.73 17.27
C PRO A 162 -0.02 17.66 17.29
N VAL A 163 -0.02 16.79 18.31
CA VAL A 163 0.93 15.67 18.43
C VAL A 163 0.49 14.50 17.56
N ALA A 164 -0.81 14.17 17.57
CA ALA A 164 -1.36 13.09 16.75
C ALA A 164 -1.23 13.36 15.25
N ARG A 165 -1.62 14.56 14.78
CA ARG A 165 -1.47 14.99 13.38
C ARG A 165 -0.05 14.77 12.88
N ARG A 166 0.91 15.09 13.75
CA ARG A 166 2.32 14.89 13.48
C ARG A 166 2.70 13.42 13.37
N VAL A 167 2.33 12.61 14.35
CA VAL A 167 2.58 11.17 14.31
C VAL A 167 1.98 10.55 13.04
N GLN A 168 0.78 10.99 12.65
CA GLN A 168 0.12 10.58 11.41
C GLN A 168 0.84 11.01 10.12
N GLU A 169 1.38 12.23 10.03
CA GLU A 169 2.23 12.65 8.89
C GLU A 169 3.38 11.68 8.63
N VAL A 170 4.04 11.24 9.71
CA VAL A 170 5.21 10.35 9.65
C VAL A 170 4.80 8.92 9.33
N LEU A 171 3.72 8.42 9.95
CA LEU A 171 3.17 7.09 9.63
C LEU A 171 2.68 7.02 8.17
N ALA A 172 2.00 8.05 7.66
CA ALA A 172 1.59 8.13 6.26
C ALA A 172 2.78 8.14 5.28
N ALA A 173 3.92 8.70 5.68
CA ALA A 173 5.16 8.62 4.91
C ALA A 173 5.79 7.21 4.91
N VAL A 174 5.62 6.43 5.99
CA VAL A 174 6.03 5.01 6.07
C VAL A 174 5.11 4.12 5.24
N VAL A 175 3.77 4.30 5.33
CA VAL A 175 2.76 3.50 4.61
C VAL A 175 2.90 3.61 3.09
N ARG A 176 3.38 4.75 2.58
CA ARG A 176 3.43 5.02 1.12
C ARG A 176 4.27 3.97 0.36
N PRO A 177 3.67 3.20 -0.57
CA PRO A 177 4.42 2.24 -1.40
C PRO A 177 5.37 2.97 -2.37
N GLN A 178 6.47 2.33 -2.73
CA GLN A 178 7.34 2.80 -3.82
C GLN A 178 7.04 2.06 -5.13
N ARG A 179 6.55 0.81 -5.05
CA ARG A 179 6.25 -0.09 -6.17
C ARG A 179 4.92 -0.83 -5.93
N LEU A 180 4.36 -1.48 -6.96
CA LEU A 180 3.14 -2.31 -6.79
C LEU A 180 3.33 -3.43 -5.73
N ILE A 181 4.45 -4.15 -5.78
CA ILE A 181 4.78 -5.20 -4.81
C ILE A 181 4.78 -4.71 -3.35
N ASP A 182 5.08 -3.43 -3.10
CA ASP A 182 5.00 -2.87 -1.75
C ASP A 182 3.56 -2.82 -1.24
N LEU A 183 2.62 -2.50 -2.13
CA LEU A 183 1.19 -2.47 -1.85
C LEU A 183 0.65 -3.89 -1.65
N VAL A 184 1.05 -4.84 -2.51
CA VAL A 184 0.74 -6.28 -2.36
C VAL A 184 1.15 -6.77 -0.96
N TRP A 185 2.43 -6.61 -0.58
CA TRP A 185 2.93 -7.06 0.72
C TRP A 185 2.33 -6.33 1.93
N THR A 186 1.88 -5.08 1.76
CA THR A 186 1.20 -4.35 2.85
C THR A 186 -0.15 -4.98 3.17
N VAL A 187 -0.89 -5.45 2.16
CA VAL A 187 -2.19 -6.11 2.36
C VAL A 187 -2.01 -7.60 2.68
N ASP A 188 -1.10 -8.32 2.03
CA ASP A 188 -0.92 -9.78 2.19
C ASP A 188 -0.51 -10.18 3.62
N VAL A 189 0.31 -9.36 4.29
CA VAL A 189 0.76 -9.60 5.68
C VAL A 189 -0.38 -9.61 6.69
N ASP A 190 -1.24 -8.58 6.65
CA ASP A 190 -2.40 -8.44 7.53
C ASP A 190 -3.53 -7.72 6.78
N PRO A 191 -4.35 -8.46 6.02
CA PRO A 191 -5.42 -7.85 5.23
C PRO A 191 -6.47 -7.11 6.09
N PRO A 192 -6.83 -7.57 7.31
CA PRO A 192 -7.64 -6.78 8.25
C PRO A 192 -7.09 -5.40 8.61
N ALA A 193 -5.76 -5.22 8.70
CA ALA A 193 -5.14 -3.94 9.09
C ALA A 193 -5.51 -2.78 8.14
N VAL A 194 -5.69 -3.06 6.84
CA VAL A 194 -6.09 -2.05 5.86
C VAL A 194 -7.61 -1.81 5.78
N GLY A 195 -8.39 -2.47 6.64
CA GLY A 195 -9.83 -2.29 6.80
C GLY A 195 -10.68 -3.48 6.30
N PRO A 196 -12.01 -3.46 6.52
CA PRO A 196 -12.92 -4.57 6.19
C PRO A 196 -12.88 -5.12 4.76
N ALA A 197 -12.50 -4.31 3.78
CA ALA A 197 -12.35 -4.73 2.37
C ALA A 197 -10.96 -5.29 2.03
N GLY A 198 -9.96 -5.14 2.91
CA GLY A 198 -8.58 -5.61 2.67
C GLY A 198 -8.46 -7.09 2.26
N PRO A 199 -9.16 -8.04 2.89
CA PRO A 199 -9.15 -9.44 2.46
C PRO A 199 -9.63 -9.69 1.02
N ASP A 200 -10.53 -8.85 0.49
CA ASP A 200 -11.00 -8.95 -0.90
C ASP A 200 -10.01 -8.25 -1.89
N LEU A 201 -9.03 -7.47 -1.40
CA LEU A 201 -7.99 -6.82 -2.23
C LEU A 201 -6.75 -7.69 -2.49
N VAL A 202 -6.47 -8.69 -1.65
CA VAL A 202 -5.24 -9.52 -1.75
C VAL A 202 -5.11 -10.19 -3.11
N ASP A 203 -6.12 -10.99 -3.49
CA ASP A 203 -6.14 -11.71 -4.77
C ASP A 203 -6.06 -10.75 -5.97
N ASP A 204 -6.70 -9.57 -5.87
CA ASP A 204 -6.79 -8.58 -6.95
C ASP A 204 -5.47 -7.82 -7.17
N LEU A 205 -4.76 -7.47 -6.09
CA LEU A 205 -3.43 -6.87 -6.13
C LEU A 205 -2.38 -7.88 -6.58
N LEU A 206 -2.41 -9.11 -6.07
CA LEU A 206 -1.49 -10.17 -6.44
C LEU A 206 -1.64 -10.54 -7.93
N ALA A 207 -2.87 -10.64 -8.43
CA ALA A 207 -3.14 -10.90 -9.84
C ALA A 207 -2.64 -9.75 -10.74
N LEU A 208 -2.78 -8.48 -10.33
CA LEU A 208 -2.25 -7.35 -11.08
C LEU A 208 -0.72 -7.38 -11.19
N ASP A 209 -0.04 -7.87 -10.15
CA ASP A 209 1.42 -7.95 -10.09
C ASP A 209 1.99 -9.17 -10.86
N HIS A 210 1.30 -10.32 -10.81
CA HIS A 210 1.83 -11.61 -11.29
C HIS A 210 1.06 -12.30 -12.44
N ASP A 211 -0.22 -12.00 -12.67
CA ASP A 211 -1.09 -12.76 -13.60
C ASP A 211 -1.61 -11.95 -14.79
N VAL A 212 -1.75 -10.63 -14.64
CA VAL A 212 -2.30 -9.74 -15.68
C VAL A 212 -1.21 -9.39 -16.70
N PRO A 213 -1.35 -9.75 -17.99
CA PRO A 213 -0.37 -9.39 -19.00
C PRO A 213 -0.36 -7.88 -19.28
N ALA A 214 0.78 -7.36 -19.72
CA ALA A 214 1.02 -5.93 -19.97
C ALA A 214 -0.08 -5.23 -20.80
N ASP A 215 -0.69 -5.94 -21.76
CA ASP A 215 -1.76 -5.41 -22.62
C ASP A 215 -3.04 -5.03 -21.87
N ARG A 216 -3.24 -5.56 -20.66
CA ARG A 216 -4.43 -5.41 -19.82
C ARG A 216 -4.17 -4.80 -18.44
N THR A 217 -2.91 -4.51 -18.10
CA THR A 217 -2.51 -3.90 -16.82
C THR A 217 -3.28 -2.60 -16.57
N ALA A 218 -3.34 -1.69 -17.55
CA ALA A 218 -4.00 -0.40 -17.40
C ALA A 218 -5.50 -0.50 -17.11
N ASP A 219 -6.22 -1.33 -17.87
CA ASP A 219 -7.67 -1.54 -17.66
C ASP A 219 -7.95 -2.21 -16.31
N ARG A 220 -7.11 -3.17 -15.88
CA ARG A 220 -7.29 -3.86 -14.59
C ARG A 220 -6.91 -2.98 -13.40
N ALA A 221 -5.86 -2.19 -13.52
CA ALA A 221 -5.48 -1.18 -12.52
C ALA A 221 -6.55 -0.09 -12.40
N ALA A 222 -7.15 0.37 -13.51
CA ALA A 222 -8.24 1.33 -13.50
C ALA A 222 -9.51 0.79 -12.80
N ALA A 223 -9.84 -0.49 -13.01
CA ALA A 223 -10.92 -1.16 -12.30
C ALA A 223 -10.63 -1.25 -10.79
N LEU A 224 -9.44 -1.73 -10.41
CA LEU A 224 -9.03 -1.85 -9.01
C LEU A 224 -8.96 -0.49 -8.30
N LEU A 225 -8.50 0.56 -8.98
CA LEU A 225 -8.52 1.94 -8.50
C LEU A 225 -9.95 2.44 -8.20
N ALA A 226 -10.92 2.08 -9.04
CA ALA A 226 -12.32 2.41 -8.81
C ALA A 226 -12.88 1.67 -7.58
N ASP A 227 -12.53 0.38 -7.42
CA ASP A 227 -12.95 -0.43 -6.28
C ASP A 227 -12.33 0.07 -4.96
N VAL A 228 -11.02 0.39 -4.94
CA VAL A 228 -10.32 0.99 -3.79
C VAL A 228 -10.94 2.33 -3.41
N ARG A 229 -11.18 3.23 -4.37
CA ARG A 229 -11.86 4.51 -4.14
C ARG A 229 -13.27 4.34 -3.59
N ALA A 230 -14.02 3.36 -4.13
CA ALA A 230 -15.37 3.08 -3.67
C ALA A 230 -15.39 2.48 -2.25
N ALA A 231 -14.42 1.63 -1.89
CA ALA A 231 -14.30 1.05 -0.55
C ALA A 231 -13.86 2.10 0.48
N ALA A 232 -12.86 2.93 0.17
CA ALA A 232 -12.47 4.07 0.99
C ALA A 232 -13.65 5.04 1.21
N GLY A 233 -14.41 5.36 0.16
CA GLY A 233 -15.62 6.18 0.25
C GLY A 233 -16.78 5.58 1.06
N ARG A 234 -16.71 4.28 1.42
CA ARG A 234 -17.65 3.60 2.33
C ARG A 234 -17.08 3.44 3.76
N GLY A 235 -15.84 3.83 4.01
CA GLY A 235 -15.13 3.51 5.26
C GLY A 235 -14.77 2.02 5.40
N GLU A 236 -14.71 1.28 4.28
CA GLU A 236 -14.32 -0.14 4.26
C GLU A 236 -12.80 -0.33 4.08
N LEU A 237 -12.05 0.75 3.89
CA LEU A 237 -10.60 0.80 3.94
C LEU A 237 -10.12 1.87 4.91
N SER A 238 -8.95 1.64 5.51
CA SER A 238 -8.21 2.66 6.25
C SER A 238 -7.95 3.89 5.35
N PRO A 239 -8.19 5.12 5.83
CA PRO A 239 -7.95 6.34 5.06
C PRO A 239 -6.50 6.46 4.58
N VAL A 240 -5.52 6.18 5.45
CA VAL A 240 -4.09 6.31 5.09
C VAL A 240 -3.67 5.27 4.06
N PHE A 241 -4.23 4.06 4.11
CA PHE A 241 -4.01 3.04 3.08
C PHE A 241 -4.63 3.47 1.74
N GLY A 242 -5.87 3.96 1.75
CA GLY A 242 -6.55 4.45 0.54
C GLY A 242 -5.77 5.56 -0.16
N ASP A 243 -5.34 6.57 0.61
CA ASP A 243 -4.53 7.69 0.10
C ASP A 243 -3.14 7.25 -0.39
N ALA A 244 -2.54 6.23 0.23
CA ALA A 244 -1.25 5.67 -0.18
C ALA A 244 -1.35 4.79 -1.44
N ALA A 245 -2.45 4.04 -1.62
CA ALA A 245 -2.63 3.11 -2.73
C ALA A 245 -2.98 3.82 -4.05
N VAL A 246 -3.78 4.90 -3.98
CA VAL A 246 -4.30 5.61 -5.16
C VAL A 246 -3.21 6.05 -6.15
N PRO A 247 -2.09 6.72 -5.75
CA PRO A 247 -1.08 7.19 -6.69
C PRO A 247 -0.39 6.07 -7.48
N THR A 248 -0.19 4.89 -6.88
CA THR A 248 0.41 3.72 -7.56
C THR A 248 -0.57 3.12 -8.56
N LEU A 249 -1.84 2.96 -8.17
CA LEU A 249 -2.88 2.44 -9.06
C LEU A 249 -3.22 3.42 -10.19
N GLU A 250 -3.12 4.74 -9.97
CA GLU A 250 -3.25 5.76 -11.02
C GLU A 250 -2.14 5.70 -12.07
N GLN A 251 -0.88 5.48 -11.64
CA GLN A 251 0.25 5.32 -12.57
C GLN A 251 0.10 4.06 -13.41
N LEU A 252 -0.29 2.93 -12.79
CA LEU A 252 -0.54 1.67 -13.50
C LEU A 252 -1.75 1.75 -14.44
N ALA A 253 -2.75 2.58 -14.12
CA ALA A 253 -3.94 2.81 -14.94
C ALA A 253 -3.69 3.68 -16.18
N ASP A 254 -2.51 4.29 -16.34
CA ASP A 254 -2.14 5.02 -17.56
C ASP A 254 -1.69 4.03 -18.67
N PRO A 255 -2.37 3.94 -19.82
CA PRO A 255 -1.92 3.12 -20.94
C PRO A 255 -0.75 3.73 -21.73
N ALA A 256 -0.32 4.97 -21.46
CA ALA A 256 0.73 5.64 -22.23
C ALA A 256 2.10 4.95 -22.18
N PRO A 257 2.63 4.45 -21.04
CA PRO A 257 3.89 3.72 -20.99
C PRO A 257 3.89 2.46 -21.86
N TYR A 258 2.79 1.67 -21.83
CA TYR A 258 2.66 0.48 -22.67
C TYR A 258 2.57 0.83 -24.17
N ARG A 259 1.87 1.91 -24.54
CA ARG A 259 1.85 2.39 -25.94
C ARG A 259 3.23 2.82 -26.42
N ALA A 260 3.96 3.59 -25.61
CA ALA A 260 5.31 4.02 -25.92
C ALA A 260 6.29 2.83 -26.09
N LEU A 261 6.11 1.75 -25.32
CA LEU A 261 6.83 0.49 -25.51
C LEU A 261 6.53 -0.17 -26.87
N GLN A 262 5.25 -0.22 -27.28
CA GLN A 262 4.88 -0.76 -28.59
C GLN A 262 5.48 0.06 -29.74
N ASP A 263 5.45 1.40 -29.63
CA ASP A 263 6.03 2.30 -30.64
C ASP A 263 7.56 2.18 -30.71
N LEU A 264 8.24 2.05 -29.56
CA LEU A 264 9.68 1.79 -29.48
C LEU A 264 10.04 0.44 -30.11
N ARG A 265 9.27 -0.63 -29.80
CA ARG A 265 9.45 -1.96 -30.42
C ARG A 265 9.25 -1.89 -31.93
N ALA A 266 8.16 -1.28 -32.39
CA ALA A 266 7.87 -1.17 -33.83
C ALA A 266 8.97 -0.40 -34.58
N THR A 267 9.55 0.62 -33.97
CA THR A 267 10.68 1.38 -34.52
C THR A 267 11.95 0.51 -34.59
N ALA A 268 12.28 -0.20 -33.52
CA ALA A 268 13.42 -1.12 -33.47
C ALA A 268 13.27 -2.31 -34.44
N GLU A 269 12.04 -2.79 -34.67
CA GLU A 269 11.74 -3.88 -35.61
C GLU A 269 11.82 -3.41 -37.08
N ALA A 270 11.57 -2.13 -37.35
CA ALA A 270 11.66 -1.55 -38.69
C ALA A 270 13.10 -1.21 -39.11
N ASP A 271 13.96 -0.83 -38.15
CA ASP A 271 15.38 -0.50 -38.39
C ASP A 271 16.28 -1.02 -37.25
N PRO A 272 16.70 -2.31 -37.31
CA PRO A 272 17.63 -2.88 -36.34
C PRO A 272 19.03 -2.24 -36.35
N ASP A 273 19.48 -1.72 -37.50
CA ASP A 273 20.79 -1.06 -37.62
C ASP A 273 20.82 0.25 -36.82
N ALA A 274 19.68 0.97 -36.75
CA ALA A 274 19.52 2.13 -35.88
C ALA A 274 19.50 1.81 -34.37
N VAL A 275 19.23 0.56 -33.97
CA VAL A 275 19.36 0.12 -32.56
C VAL A 275 20.83 -0.06 -32.19
N GLY A 276 21.62 -0.68 -33.07
CA GLY A 276 23.07 -0.89 -32.89
C GLY A 276 23.46 -2.35 -32.57
N PRO A 277 24.71 -2.60 -32.11
CA PRO A 277 25.28 -3.95 -32.02
C PRO A 277 24.49 -4.98 -31.19
N ALA A 278 23.68 -4.56 -30.22
CA ALA A 278 22.84 -5.42 -29.38
C ALA A 278 21.37 -5.51 -29.85
N ALA A 279 21.07 -5.19 -31.11
CA ALA A 279 19.70 -5.14 -31.65
C ALA A 279 18.87 -6.41 -31.37
N ASP A 280 19.45 -7.59 -31.54
CA ASP A 280 18.75 -8.87 -31.30
C ASP A 280 18.34 -9.04 -29.81
N GLU A 281 19.23 -8.68 -28.88
CA GLU A 281 18.98 -8.75 -27.42
C GLU A 281 17.91 -7.72 -27.01
N VAL A 282 18.02 -6.49 -27.53
CA VAL A 282 17.04 -5.42 -27.32
C VAL A 282 15.66 -5.82 -27.86
N LEU A 283 15.58 -6.38 -29.07
CA LEU A 283 14.32 -6.82 -29.68
C LEU A 283 13.70 -8.02 -28.96
N ALA A 284 14.51 -8.95 -28.45
CA ALA A 284 14.02 -10.03 -27.61
C ALA A 284 13.40 -9.49 -26.32
N SER A 285 14.09 -8.58 -25.63
CA SER A 285 13.63 -7.95 -24.39
C SER A 285 12.34 -7.14 -24.62
N LEU A 286 12.29 -6.29 -25.65
CA LEU A 286 11.10 -5.47 -25.97
C LEU A 286 9.86 -6.31 -26.33
N ARG A 287 10.05 -7.52 -26.87
CA ARG A 287 8.95 -8.48 -27.08
C ARG A 287 8.51 -9.12 -25.77
N ALA A 288 9.44 -9.54 -24.91
CA ALA A 288 9.12 -10.11 -23.60
C ALA A 288 8.39 -9.11 -22.69
N ILE A 289 8.89 -7.88 -22.55
CA ILE A 289 8.27 -6.80 -21.75
C ILE A 289 6.82 -6.54 -22.19
N ALA A 290 6.50 -6.71 -23.47
CA ALA A 290 5.16 -6.52 -24.00
C ALA A 290 4.15 -7.64 -23.65
N GLU A 291 4.62 -8.78 -23.12
CA GLU A 291 3.79 -9.94 -22.76
C GLU A 291 3.79 -10.22 -21.25
N LEU A 292 4.81 -9.78 -20.52
CA LEU A 292 5.00 -10.06 -19.10
C LEU A 292 4.04 -9.27 -18.16
N PRO A 293 3.59 -9.86 -17.04
CA PRO A 293 2.97 -9.17 -15.91
C PRO A 293 3.91 -8.20 -15.18
N VAL A 294 3.38 -7.28 -14.37
CA VAL A 294 4.11 -6.13 -13.80
C VAL A 294 5.42 -6.51 -13.08
N HIS A 295 5.40 -7.54 -12.23
CA HIS A 295 6.59 -7.96 -11.49
C HIS A 295 7.74 -8.44 -12.42
N PRO A 296 7.57 -9.50 -13.24
CA PRO A 296 8.63 -9.95 -14.15
C PRO A 296 8.90 -8.95 -15.28
N GLN A 297 7.93 -8.12 -15.68
CA GLN A 297 8.15 -7.00 -16.60
C GLN A 297 9.19 -6.02 -16.03
N GLY A 298 9.08 -5.66 -14.75
CA GLY A 298 10.04 -4.78 -14.09
C GLY A 298 11.46 -5.35 -14.05
N GLU A 299 11.62 -6.66 -13.90
CA GLU A 299 12.93 -7.34 -13.95
C GLU A 299 13.55 -7.27 -15.36
N GLU A 300 12.77 -7.59 -16.39
CA GLU A 300 13.22 -7.54 -17.79
C GLU A 300 13.54 -6.10 -18.24
N VAL A 301 12.73 -5.11 -17.83
CA VAL A 301 13.00 -3.69 -18.05
C VAL A 301 14.29 -3.25 -17.35
N ALA A 302 14.59 -3.76 -16.16
CA ALA A 302 15.83 -3.45 -15.45
C ALA A 302 17.06 -3.97 -16.22
N ALA A 303 17.01 -5.22 -16.70
CA ALA A 303 18.07 -5.82 -17.51
C ALA A 303 18.28 -5.05 -18.83
N LEU A 304 17.19 -4.68 -19.52
CA LEU A 304 17.25 -3.89 -20.75
C LEU A 304 17.80 -2.47 -20.50
N LEU A 305 17.46 -1.83 -19.38
CA LEU A 305 18.03 -0.54 -18.98
C LEU A 305 19.54 -0.62 -18.74
N GLU A 306 20.06 -1.71 -18.16
CA GLU A 306 21.50 -1.92 -18.03
C GLU A 306 22.19 -2.10 -19.40
N LEU A 307 21.58 -2.86 -20.31
CA LEU A 307 22.08 -3.07 -21.67
C LEU A 307 22.14 -1.75 -22.46
N VAL A 308 21.04 -1.00 -22.50
CA VAL A 308 20.90 0.28 -23.22
C VAL A 308 21.86 1.36 -22.68
N ARG A 309 22.17 1.33 -21.38
CA ARG A 309 23.13 2.26 -20.75
C ARG A 309 24.59 1.85 -20.96
N ARG A 310 24.89 0.62 -21.36
CA ARG A 310 26.26 0.15 -21.61
C ARG A 310 26.79 0.73 -22.92
N ASP A 311 27.99 1.29 -22.89
CA ASP A 311 28.57 1.97 -24.06
C ASP A 311 28.89 1.00 -25.20
N GLY A 312 28.62 1.46 -26.43
CA GLY A 312 28.81 0.70 -27.65
C GLY A 312 27.84 -0.47 -27.89
N GLN A 313 26.86 -0.71 -27.02
CA GLN A 313 25.84 -1.76 -27.24
C GLN A 313 24.68 -1.29 -28.12
N VAL A 314 24.29 -0.03 -27.97
CA VAL A 314 23.24 0.64 -28.76
C VAL A 314 23.73 1.99 -29.27
N THR A 315 23.06 2.54 -30.28
CA THR A 315 23.30 3.90 -30.77
C THR A 315 22.94 4.96 -29.71
N ALA A 316 23.47 6.18 -29.87
CA ALA A 316 23.14 7.28 -28.98
C ALA A 316 21.68 7.70 -29.14
N GLU A 317 21.19 7.79 -30.38
CA GLU A 317 19.80 8.12 -30.70
C GLU A 317 18.82 7.10 -30.11
N PHE A 318 19.10 5.79 -30.24
CA PHE A 318 18.25 4.76 -29.65
C PHE A 318 18.26 4.81 -28.13
N ARG A 319 19.42 5.04 -27.49
CA ARG A 319 19.52 5.23 -26.04
C ARG A 319 18.67 6.40 -25.55
N GLU A 320 18.72 7.54 -26.24
CA GLU A 320 17.94 8.73 -25.91
C GLU A 320 16.44 8.52 -26.09
N ALA A 321 16.01 7.72 -27.07
CA ALA A 321 14.61 7.34 -27.26
C ALA A 321 14.11 6.28 -26.26
N ALA A 322 14.93 5.27 -25.94
CA ALA A 322 14.52 4.12 -25.14
C ALA A 322 14.45 4.41 -23.64
N VAL A 323 15.40 5.17 -23.07
CA VAL A 323 15.44 5.41 -21.62
C VAL A 323 14.17 6.08 -21.07
N PRO A 324 13.58 7.11 -21.72
CA PRO A 324 12.31 7.72 -21.29
C PRO A 324 11.11 6.77 -21.33
N VAL A 325 11.13 5.74 -22.19
CA VAL A 325 10.06 4.74 -22.32
C VAL A 325 10.20 3.64 -21.26
N LEU A 326 11.43 3.20 -20.99
CA LEU A 326 11.72 2.10 -20.07
C LEU A 326 11.68 2.52 -18.59
N VAL A 327 12.09 3.74 -18.24
CA VAL A 327 12.11 4.19 -16.84
C VAL A 327 10.73 4.20 -16.15
N PRO A 328 9.62 4.61 -16.82
CA PRO A 328 8.27 4.49 -16.25
C PRO A 328 7.82 3.05 -15.99
N LEU A 329 8.22 2.09 -16.82
CA LEU A 329 7.82 0.67 -16.67
C LEU A 329 8.58 -0.06 -15.54
N TYR A 330 9.65 0.55 -15.00
CA TYR A 330 10.45 0.00 -13.90
C TYR A 330 9.96 0.45 -12.51
N ARG A 331 9.18 1.54 -12.45
CA ARG A 331 8.76 2.20 -11.20
C ARG A 331 7.40 1.70 -10.72
#